data_AF-A0A967HYC1-F1
#
_entry.id   AF-A0A967HYC1-F1
#
_cell.length_a   1.000
_cell.length_b   1.000
_cell.length_c   1.000
_cell.angle_alpha   90.00
_cell.angle_beta   90.00
_cell.angle_gamma   90.00
#
_symmetry.space_group_name_H-M   'P 1'
#
loop_
_entity.id
_entity.type
_entity.pdbx_description
1 polymer ?
#
loop_
_entity_poly.entity_id
_entity_poly.type
_entity_poly.pdbx_seq_one_letter_code
_entity_poly.pdbx_strand_id
1 'polypeptide(L)'
;MARKRKRNPDYIAFGSDEHAAILGLKTADKDDDPQLDGWALVDITAWGPEALADDKAYLREILRQKVSNLTSEPPEFQSDDPLAPHYAPPLQVPPQGEPASGIVT
;
A
#
# COMPACT_ATOMS: atom_id res chain seq x y z
N MET A 1 12.39 31.61 -1.83
CA MET A 1 10.92 31.47 -1.77
C MET A 1 10.58 30.01 -1.49
N ALA A 2 10.08 29.69 -0.30
CA ALA A 2 9.69 28.32 0.03
C ALA A 2 8.39 27.98 -0.70
N ARG A 3 8.44 27.05 -1.66
CA ARG A 3 7.23 26.52 -2.32
C ARG A 3 6.41 25.83 -1.23
N LYS A 4 5.26 26.42 -0.85
CA LYS A 4 4.23 25.75 -0.03
C LYS A 4 3.91 24.42 -0.72
N ARG A 5 4.28 23.30 -0.10
CA ARG A 5 3.85 21.97 -0.53
C ARG A 5 2.33 21.98 -0.52
N LYS A 6 1.70 22.01 -1.70
CA LYS A 6 0.25 21.85 -1.81
C LYS A 6 -0.06 20.47 -1.23
N ARG A 7 -0.82 20.42 -0.13
CA ARG A 7 -1.38 19.17 0.41
C ARG A 7 -2.24 18.61 -0.72
N ASN A 8 -1.80 17.53 -1.36
CA ASN A 8 -2.65 16.84 -2.32
C ASN A 8 -3.86 16.34 -1.54
N PRO A 9 -5.10 16.70 -1.93
CA PRO A 9 -6.30 16.33 -1.19
C PRO A 9 -6.50 14.80 -1.13
N ASP A 10 -5.86 14.07 -2.04
CA ASP A 10 -5.90 12.60 -2.12
C ASP A 10 -4.78 11.91 -1.32
N TYR A 11 -3.96 12.68 -0.58
CA TYR A 11 -2.87 12.11 0.21
C TYR A 11 -3.40 11.57 1.54
N ILE A 12 -3.42 10.25 1.65
CA ILE A 12 -3.67 9.54 2.90
C ILE A 12 -2.34 9.42 3.65
N ALA A 13 -2.33 9.93 4.88
CA ALA A 13 -1.12 9.90 5.70
C ALA A 13 -0.76 8.46 6.07
N PHE A 14 0.50 8.11 5.89
CA PHE A 14 1.01 6.80 6.27
C PHE A 14 0.83 6.58 7.78
N GLY A 15 0.35 5.40 8.17
CA GLY A 15 0.03 5.06 9.57
C GLY A 15 -1.27 5.67 10.13
N SER A 16 -2.04 6.43 9.33
CA SER A 16 -3.35 6.95 9.75
C SER A 16 -4.44 5.87 9.76
N ASP A 17 -5.56 6.14 10.43
CA ASP A 17 -6.75 5.28 10.42
C ASP A 17 -7.29 5.05 9.00
N GLU A 18 -7.18 6.05 8.13
CA GLU A 18 -7.54 5.95 6.71
C GLU A 18 -6.61 4.98 5.95
N HIS A 19 -5.32 4.98 6.28
CA HIS A 19 -4.37 3.99 5.74
C HIS A 19 -4.67 2.58 6.26
N ALA A 20 -5.00 2.45 7.55
CA ALA A 20 -5.41 1.18 8.14
C ALA A 20 -6.68 0.62 7.46
N ALA A 21 -7.67 1.47 7.19
CA ALA A 21 -8.89 1.09 6.49
C ALA A 21 -8.62 0.55 5.07
N ILE A 22 -7.70 1.16 4.32
CA ILE A 22 -7.26 0.65 3.00
C ILE A 22 -6.63 -0.74 3.12
N LEU A 23 -5.86 -0.97 4.19
CA LEU A 23 -5.25 -2.26 4.47
C LEU A 23 -6.28 -3.29 5.00
N GLY A 24 -7.55 -2.92 5.16
CA GLY A 24 -8.59 -3.80 5.72
C GLY A 24 -8.41 -4.04 7.22
N LEU A 25 -7.85 -3.06 7.92
CA LEU A 25 -7.69 -3.05 9.37
C LEU A 25 -8.68 -2.07 10.01
N LYS A 26 -9.13 -2.41 11.22
CA LYS A 26 -9.86 -1.54 12.13
C LYS A 26 -9.23 -1.56 13.51
N THR A 27 -9.47 -0.54 14.31
CA THR A 27 -9.17 -0.60 15.75
C THR A 27 -9.89 -1.80 16.35
N ALA A 28 -9.18 -2.58 17.16
CA ALA A 28 -9.71 -3.79 17.73
C ALA A 28 -10.73 -3.48 18.84
N ASP A 29 -11.89 -4.12 18.74
CA ASP A 29 -12.91 -4.15 19.79
C ASP A 29 -12.72 -5.39 20.67
N LYS A 30 -13.33 -5.40 21.86
CA LYS A 30 -13.24 -6.52 22.81
C LYS A 30 -13.72 -7.87 22.27
N ASP A 31 -14.53 -7.86 21.21
CA ASP A 31 -15.16 -9.05 20.63
C ASP A 31 -14.42 -9.54 19.36
N ASP A 32 -13.40 -8.81 18.90
CA ASP A 32 -12.62 -9.20 17.73
C ASP A 32 -11.59 -10.29 18.09
N ASP A 33 -11.45 -11.30 17.24
CA ASP A 33 -10.38 -12.30 17.35
C ASP A 33 -10.05 -12.81 15.95
N PRO A 34 -8.82 -12.65 15.44
CA PRO A 34 -7.60 -12.23 16.14
C PRO A 34 -7.36 -10.70 16.24
N GLN A 35 -6.59 -10.32 17.25
CA GLN A 35 -6.10 -8.94 17.47
C GLN A 35 -4.58 -8.90 17.54
N LEU A 36 -3.98 -7.79 17.11
CA LEU A 36 -2.55 -7.51 17.19
C LEU A 36 -2.32 -6.00 17.29
N ASP A 37 -1.56 -5.56 18.30
CA ASP A 37 -1.18 -4.15 18.50
C ASP A 37 -2.36 -3.15 18.47
N GLY A 38 -3.52 -3.57 18.97
CA GLY A 38 -4.74 -2.75 18.97
C GLY A 38 -5.49 -2.72 17.64
N TRP A 39 -5.10 -3.56 16.67
CA TRP A 39 -5.74 -3.70 15.36
C TRP A 39 -6.39 -5.07 15.19
N ALA A 40 -7.46 -5.11 14.41
CA ALA A 40 -8.17 -6.30 13.96
C ALA A 40 -8.47 -6.20 12.46
N LEU A 41 -8.78 -7.34 11.84
CA LEU A 41 -9.26 -7.36 10.45
C LEU A 41 -10.70 -6.83 10.39
N VAL A 42 -10.99 -5.97 9.40
CA VAL A 42 -12.36 -5.42 9.20
C VAL A 42 -13.36 -6.54 8.91
N ASP A 43 -12.98 -7.48 8.05
CA ASP A 43 -13.80 -8.62 7.66
C ASP A 43 -12.96 -9.89 7.58
N ILE A 44 -13.18 -10.78 8.53
CA ILE A 44 -12.56 -12.11 8.57
C ILE A 44 -13.24 -13.10 7.61
N THR A 45 -14.50 -12.86 7.25
CA THR A 45 -15.28 -13.75 6.37
C THR A 45 -14.85 -13.66 4.91
N ALA A 46 -14.23 -12.53 4.53
CA ALA A 46 -13.60 -12.34 3.22
C ALA A 46 -12.52 -13.40 2.89
N TRP A 47 -11.96 -14.07 3.90
CA TRP A 47 -10.91 -15.09 3.75
C TRP A 47 -11.46 -16.52 3.69
N GLY A 48 -12.78 -16.68 3.69
CA GLY A 48 -13.46 -17.96 3.57
C GLY A 48 -13.58 -18.74 4.88
N PRO A 49 -14.45 -19.76 4.91
CA PRO A 49 -14.69 -20.56 6.11
C PRO A 49 -13.47 -21.39 6.54
N GLU A 50 -12.59 -21.75 5.62
CA GLU A 50 -11.36 -22.50 5.92
C GLU A 50 -10.42 -21.72 6.84
N ALA A 51 -10.34 -20.39 6.67
CA ALA A 51 -9.57 -19.51 7.54
C ALA A 51 -10.18 -19.37 8.95
N LEU A 52 -11.48 -19.65 9.10
CA LEU A 52 -12.25 -19.55 10.34
C LEU A 52 -12.37 -20.89 11.09
N ALA A 53 -12.22 -22.02 10.38
CA ALA A 53 -12.60 -23.33 10.88
C ALA A 53 -11.58 -23.97 11.83
N ASP A 54 -10.28 -23.99 11.49
CA ASP A 54 -9.34 -24.88 12.19
C ASP A 54 -8.04 -24.23 12.66
N ASP A 55 -7.63 -23.06 12.14
CA ASP A 55 -6.39 -22.42 12.59
C ASP A 55 -6.38 -20.90 12.41
N LYS A 56 -6.66 -20.18 13.51
CA LYS A 56 -6.55 -18.71 13.56
C LYS A 56 -5.12 -18.22 13.30
N ALA A 57 -4.12 -19.11 13.22
CA ALA A 57 -2.76 -18.75 12.82
C ALA A 57 -2.71 -18.08 11.45
N TYR A 58 -3.53 -18.52 10.48
CA TYR A 58 -3.58 -17.89 9.17
C TYR A 58 -4.07 -16.44 9.26
N LEU A 59 -5.20 -16.20 9.92
CA LEU A 59 -5.74 -14.87 10.14
C LEU A 59 -4.78 -13.97 10.95
N ARG A 60 -4.06 -14.56 11.92
CA ARG A 60 -3.01 -13.85 12.67
C ARG A 60 -1.84 -13.43 11.79
N GLU A 61 -1.38 -14.29 10.89
CA GLU A 61 -0.27 -13.96 9.99
C GLU A 61 -0.69 -12.88 8.99
N ILE A 62 -1.91 -12.94 8.46
CA ILE A 62 -2.48 -11.87 7.62
C ILE A 62 -2.56 -10.55 8.40
N LEU A 63 -3.05 -10.59 9.64
CA LEU A 63 -3.12 -9.43 10.51
C LEU A 63 -1.72 -8.85 10.78
N ARG A 64 -0.73 -9.71 11.07
CA ARG A 64 0.66 -9.32 11.28
C ARG A 64 1.26 -8.63 10.07
N GLN A 65 1.06 -9.16 8.87
CA GLN A 65 1.55 -8.56 7.64
C GLN A 65 0.93 -7.18 7.39
N LYS A 66 -0.38 -7.05 7.61
CA LYS A 66 -1.09 -5.76 7.44
C LYS A 66 -0.67 -4.73 8.47
N VAL A 67 -0.52 -5.10 9.74
CA VAL A 67 -0.02 -4.20 10.79
C VAL A 67 1.43 -3.79 10.50
N SER A 68 2.27 -4.72 10.05
CA SER A 68 3.63 -4.40 9.59
C SER A 68 3.60 -3.39 8.45
N ASN A 69 2.72 -3.56 7.46
CA ASN A 69 2.56 -2.60 6.35
C ASN A 69 2.01 -1.25 6.80
N LEU A 70 1.29 -1.19 7.92
CA LEU A 70 0.83 0.07 8.51
C LEU A 70 1.98 0.83 9.20
N THR A 71 2.98 0.11 9.73
CA THR A 71 4.12 0.67 10.48
C THR A 71 5.42 0.78 9.68
N SER A 72 5.53 0.09 8.54
CA SER A 72 6.76 0.06 7.73
C SER A 72 6.99 1.43 7.11
N GLU A 73 8.10 2.10 7.40
CA GLU A 73 8.35 3.42 6.80
C GLU A 73 8.17 3.38 5.26
N PRO A 74 7.42 4.34 4.68
CA PRO A 74 7.26 4.40 3.25
C PRO A 74 8.63 4.55 2.61
N PRO A 75 8.88 3.93 1.43
CA PRO A 75 10.14 4.07 0.74
C PRO A 75 10.45 5.55 0.53
N GLU A 76 11.71 5.92 0.73
CA GLU A 76 12.17 7.30 0.55
C GLU A 76 11.77 7.80 -0.84
N PHE A 77 11.28 9.04 -0.90
CA PHE A 77 10.84 9.65 -2.14
C PHE A 77 12.00 9.67 -3.14
N GLN A 78 11.80 9.06 -4.31
CA GLN A 78 12.79 9.10 -5.39
C GLN A 78 12.98 10.55 -5.82
N SER A 79 14.22 11.01 -5.78
CA SER A 79 14.56 12.35 -6.24
C SER A 79 14.58 12.39 -7.75
N ASP A 80 14.04 13.45 -8.35
CA ASP A 80 14.20 13.76 -9.78
C ASP A 80 15.56 14.42 -10.08
N ASP A 81 16.31 14.81 -9.03
CA ASP A 81 17.65 15.40 -9.15
C ASP A 81 18.70 14.29 -9.37
N PRO A 82 19.39 14.25 -10.52
CA PRO A 82 20.39 13.22 -10.86
C PRO A 82 21.61 13.19 -9.93
N LEU A 83 21.81 14.19 -9.09
CA LEU A 83 22.92 14.26 -8.14
C LEU A 83 22.53 13.84 -6.71
N ALA A 84 21.26 13.54 -6.46
CA ALA A 84 20.78 13.15 -5.13
C ALA A 84 20.99 11.64 -4.86
N PRO A 85 21.25 11.21 -3.61
CA PRO A 85 21.45 9.80 -3.26
C PRO A 85 20.28 8.85 -3.60
N HIS A 86 19.07 9.40 -3.71
CA HIS A 86 17.84 8.65 -3.99
C HIS A 86 17.32 8.88 -5.42
N TYR A 87 18.20 9.28 -6.34
CA TYR A 87 17.85 9.39 -7.76
C TYR A 87 17.69 8.01 -8.39
N ALA A 88 16.52 7.75 -8.98
CA ALA A 88 16.31 6.62 -9.85
C ALA A 88 16.33 7.11 -11.31
N PRO A 89 17.23 6.60 -12.17
CA PRO A 89 17.24 7.00 -13.57
C PRO A 89 15.93 6.58 -14.24
N PRO A 90 15.38 7.41 -15.16
CA PRO A 90 14.18 7.05 -15.88
C PRO A 90 14.39 5.73 -16.64
N LEU A 91 13.43 4.82 -16.52
CA LEU A 91 13.42 3.59 -17.30
C LEU A 91 13.41 3.97 -18.79
N GLN A 92 14.43 3.53 -19.53
CA GLN A 92 14.44 3.64 -20.97
C GLN A 92 13.37 2.71 -21.53
N VAL A 93 12.16 3.24 -21.72
CA VAL A 93 11.12 2.53 -22.46
C VAL A 93 11.53 2.56 -23.93
N PRO A 94 11.68 1.41 -24.61
CA PRO A 94 11.93 1.41 -26.05
C PRO A 94 10.80 2.18 -26.72
N PRO A 95 11.08 3.01 -27.75
CA PRO A 95 10.03 3.71 -28.47
C PRO A 95 9.00 2.68 -28.93
N GLN A 96 7.76 2.81 -28.46
CA GLN A 96 6.67 2.03 -29.00
C GLN A 96 6.59 2.40 -30.47
N GLY A 97 6.93 1.43 -31.33
CA GLY A 97 7.04 1.67 -32.77
C GLY A 97 5.82 2.42 -33.27
N GLU A 98 6.05 3.57 -33.91
CA GLU A 98 4.99 4.29 -34.61
C GLU A 98 4.27 3.30 -35.53
N PRO A 99 2.92 3.30 -35.60
CA PRO A 99 2.24 2.50 -36.60
C PRO A 99 2.71 2.99 -37.97
N ALA A 100 3.35 2.12 -38.73
CA ALA A 100 3.80 2.39 -40.09
C ALA A 100 2.61 2.83 -40.95
N SER A 101 2.39 4.14 -41.03
CA SER A 101 1.53 4.74 -42.04
C SER A 101 2.31 4.77 -43.33
N GLY A 102 2.19 3.70 -44.10
CA GLY A 102 2.76 3.64 -45.44
C GLY A 102 2.64 2.26 -46.05
N ILE A 103 1.59 2.06 -46.86
CA ILE A 103 1.65 1.60 -48.25
C ILE A 103 0.21 1.67 -48.82
N VAL A 104 0.16 1.81 -50.15
CA VAL A 104 -0.96 1.87 -51.12
C VAL A 104 -1.20 3.31 -51.57
N THR A 105 -0.72 3.75 -52.73
CA THR A 105 -0.74 3.10 -54.06
C THR A 105 0.53 3.39 -54.85
#